data_AF-B0YNQ1-F1
#
_entry.id   AF-B0YNQ1-F1
#
_cell.length_a   1.000
_cell.length_b   1.000
_cell.length_c   1.000
_cell.angle_alpha   90.00
_cell.angle_beta   90.00
_cell.angle_gamma   90.00
#
_symmetry.space_group_name_H-M   'P 1'
#
loop_
_entity.id
_entity.type
_entity.pdbx_description
1 polymer ?
#
loop_
_entity_poly.entity_id
_entity_poly.type
_entity_poly.pdbx_seq_one_letter_code
_entity_poly.pdbx_strand_id
1 'polypeptide(L)'
;ATSTALAVLALRSMGAKDVKYLVPNRFEEGYGLSPMIVERVARQNAALIVTVDNGISSHAGVELAHQKGIRVLVTDHHLPGETLPNADAIINPNLKHCCFPSKSLAGVGVTFYLMLALRARLKNEGWFAVKTLPIPNLAELLDLVALGTVADVVPLDSNNRILVHQGLSRIRAKRCRPGIQALLDVAKRDAKNLVASDLGFFLGPRLNAAGRLDDMSIGVELLLSDDPLAARILAEELNTLNQERREIEQGMQLEALALCNALEDPDHILPYGIAMYHKKW
;
A
#
# COMPACT_ATOMS: atom_id res chain seq x y z
N ALA A 1 2.96 -0.03 0.73
CA ALA A 1 3.80 1.03 1.31
C ALA A 1 2.99 2.18 1.94
N THR A 2 2.12 2.84 1.17
CA THR A 2 1.32 4.00 1.64
C THR A 2 0.39 3.68 2.80
N SER A 3 -0.36 2.57 2.76
CA SER A 3 -1.23 2.13 3.85
C SER A 3 -0.46 1.88 5.15
N THR A 4 0.69 1.21 5.05
CA THR A 4 1.61 0.96 6.16
C THR A 4 2.13 2.27 6.76
N ALA A 5 2.68 3.16 5.94
CA ALA A 5 3.18 4.46 6.39
C ALA A 5 2.06 5.28 7.07
N LEU A 6 0.86 5.30 6.48
CA LEU A 6 -0.29 6.00 7.04
C LEU A 6 -0.68 5.46 8.42
N ALA A 7 -0.81 4.13 8.57
CA ALA A 7 -1.14 3.50 9.85
C ALA A 7 -0.10 3.82 10.92
N VAL A 8 1.18 3.68 10.59
CA VAL A 8 2.29 3.93 11.52
C VAL A 8 2.31 5.40 11.97
N LEU A 9 2.26 6.34 11.02
CA LEU A 9 2.27 7.78 11.31
C LEU A 9 1.05 8.17 12.15
N ALA A 10 -0.15 7.71 11.76
CA ALA A 10 -1.37 8.02 12.48
C ALA A 10 -1.34 7.47 13.92
N LEU A 11 -1.00 6.19 14.12
CA LEU A 11 -0.94 5.58 15.44
C LEU A 11 0.10 6.26 16.34
N ARG A 12 1.30 6.55 15.82
CA ARG A 12 2.34 7.28 16.55
C ARG A 12 1.88 8.69 16.92
N SER A 13 1.23 9.41 16.00
CA SER A 13 0.65 10.75 16.28
C SER A 13 -0.43 10.73 17.36
N MET A 14 -1.08 9.57 17.57
CA MET A 14 -2.07 9.35 18.62
C MET A 14 -1.46 8.78 19.92
N GLY A 15 -0.13 8.68 20.01
CA GLY A 15 0.59 8.31 21.22
C GLY A 15 0.94 6.82 21.36
N ALA A 16 0.72 6.01 20.32
CA ALA A 16 1.19 4.63 20.30
C ALA A 16 2.72 4.59 20.17
N LYS A 17 3.41 3.99 21.15
CA LYS A 17 4.88 3.94 21.20
C LYS A 17 5.46 2.68 20.56
N ASP A 18 4.78 1.54 20.72
CA ASP A 18 5.22 0.26 20.19
C ASP A 18 4.46 -0.06 18.91
N VAL A 19 4.84 0.64 17.83
CA VAL A 19 4.30 0.41 16.48
C VAL A 19 5.45 0.04 15.57
N LYS A 20 5.49 -1.24 15.23
CA LYS A 20 6.38 -1.82 14.24
C LYS A 20 5.56 -2.19 13.01
N TYR A 21 6.21 -2.20 11.86
CA TYR A 21 5.62 -2.68 10.63
C TYR A 21 6.46 -3.83 10.08
N LEU A 22 5.82 -4.69 9.30
CA LEU A 22 6.46 -5.78 8.58
C LEU A 22 5.91 -5.77 7.17
N VAL A 23 6.81 -5.79 6.19
CA VAL A 23 6.46 -5.98 4.79
C VAL A 23 6.97 -7.35 4.37
N PRO A 24 6.10 -8.25 3.89
CA PRO A 24 6.53 -9.59 3.55
C PRO A 24 7.30 -9.62 2.23
N ASN A 25 8.28 -10.51 2.15
CA ASN A 25 8.92 -10.84 0.89
C ASN A 25 7.96 -11.73 0.10
N ARG A 26 7.41 -11.20 -0.99
CA ARG A 26 6.38 -11.91 -1.78
C ARG A 26 6.90 -13.19 -2.44
N PHE A 27 8.20 -13.27 -2.71
CA PHE A 27 8.82 -14.43 -3.37
C PHE A 27 9.06 -15.58 -2.39
N GLU A 28 9.40 -15.27 -1.14
CA GLU A 28 9.72 -16.26 -0.11
C GLU A 28 8.52 -16.60 0.76
N GLU A 29 7.70 -15.61 1.10
CA GLU A 29 6.70 -15.70 2.16
C GLU A 29 5.25 -15.72 1.63
N GLY A 30 5.09 -15.56 0.32
CA GLY A 30 3.81 -15.44 -0.35
C GLY A 30 3.13 -14.08 -0.16
N TYR A 31 1.87 -13.98 -0.60
CA TYR A 31 1.06 -12.77 -0.48
C TYR A 31 0.15 -12.81 0.76
N GLY A 32 -0.04 -11.67 1.41
CA GLY A 32 -0.92 -11.52 2.57
C GLY A 32 -0.28 -11.93 3.89
N LEU A 33 -1.12 -12.28 4.88
CA LEU A 33 -0.68 -12.72 6.20
C LEU A 33 -0.52 -14.25 6.18
N SER A 34 0.68 -14.73 5.90
CA SER A 34 1.02 -16.15 5.91
C SER A 34 1.44 -16.64 7.31
N PRO A 35 1.34 -17.95 7.59
CA PRO A 35 1.84 -18.54 8.83
C PRO A 35 3.31 -18.17 9.15
N MET A 36 4.16 -18.07 8.13
CA MET A 36 5.57 -17.72 8.31
C MET A 36 5.75 -16.28 8.82
N ILE A 37 4.95 -15.34 8.31
CA ILE A 37 4.93 -13.96 8.82
C ILE A 37 4.48 -13.95 10.29
N VAL A 38 3.46 -14.75 10.63
CA VAL A 38 2.95 -14.83 12.00
C VAL A 38 4.00 -15.37 12.96
N GLU A 39 4.78 -16.38 12.57
CA GLU A 39 5.91 -16.86 13.39
C GLU A 39 6.95 -15.76 13.62
N ARG A 40 7.24 -14.93 12.61
CA ARG A 40 8.15 -13.78 12.76
C ARG A 40 7.58 -12.73 13.72
N VAL A 41 6.28 -12.44 13.63
CA VAL A 41 5.60 -11.47 14.49
C VAL A 41 5.50 -11.97 15.94
N ALA A 42 5.25 -13.27 16.14
CA ALA A 42 5.18 -13.88 17.47
C ALA A 42 6.50 -13.72 18.26
N ARG A 43 7.65 -13.78 17.59
CA ARG A 43 8.97 -13.51 18.18
C ARG A 43 9.15 -12.07 18.68
N GLN A 44 8.28 -11.15 18.25
CA GLN A 44 8.30 -9.75 18.67
C GLN A 44 7.31 -9.44 19.80
N ASN A 45 6.64 -10.46 20.36
CA ASN A 45 5.62 -10.32 21.41
C ASN A 45 4.47 -9.37 21.04
N ALA A 46 4.09 -9.32 19.77
CA ALA A 46 2.99 -8.46 19.32
C ALA A 46 1.65 -8.92 19.92
N ALA A 47 0.90 -7.98 20.50
CA ALA A 47 -0.44 -8.26 21.05
C ALA A 47 -1.56 -8.14 20.00
N LEU A 48 -1.28 -7.50 18.86
CA LEU A 48 -2.23 -7.24 17.78
C LEU A 48 -1.48 -7.15 16.45
N ILE A 49 -1.98 -7.86 15.45
CA ILE A 49 -1.64 -7.67 14.04
C ILE A 49 -2.74 -6.83 13.41
N VAL A 50 -2.35 -5.77 12.71
CA VAL A 50 -3.25 -5.00 11.84
C VAL A 50 -2.75 -5.19 10.41
N THR A 51 -3.50 -5.94 9.60
CA THR A 51 -3.18 -6.01 8.17
C THR A 51 -3.61 -4.71 7.51
N VAL A 52 -2.85 -4.27 6.51
CA VAL A 52 -3.18 -3.11 5.69
C VAL A 52 -3.07 -3.51 4.24
N ASP A 53 -4.12 -3.26 3.46
CA ASP A 53 -4.15 -3.55 2.02
C ASP A 53 -3.98 -5.04 1.67
N ASN A 54 -4.29 -5.91 2.64
CA ASN A 54 -4.30 -7.36 2.48
C ASN A 54 -5.05 -8.00 3.66
N GLY A 55 -5.23 -9.31 3.62
CA GLY A 55 -5.69 -10.09 4.76
C GLY A 55 -7.04 -10.76 4.56
N ILE A 56 -7.86 -10.32 3.59
CA ILE A 56 -9.23 -10.84 3.42
C ILE A 56 -9.29 -12.35 3.08
N SER A 57 -8.18 -12.91 2.60
CA SER A 57 -8.04 -14.34 2.27
C SER A 57 -7.06 -15.08 3.19
N SER A 58 -6.55 -14.45 4.25
CA SER A 58 -5.44 -14.96 5.07
C SER A 58 -5.88 -15.94 6.17
N HIS A 59 -6.66 -16.97 5.83
CA HIS A 59 -7.22 -17.93 6.80
C HIS A 59 -6.16 -18.57 7.70
N ALA A 60 -5.15 -19.18 7.09
CA ALA A 60 -4.11 -19.92 7.83
C ALA A 60 -3.26 -19.02 8.73
N GLY A 61 -2.96 -17.79 8.27
CA GLY A 61 -2.23 -16.83 9.08
C GLY A 61 -3.03 -16.35 10.28
N VAL A 62 -4.32 -16.05 10.09
CA VAL A 62 -5.20 -15.63 11.20
C VAL A 62 -5.35 -16.74 12.24
N GLU A 63 -5.56 -17.98 11.80
CA GLU A 63 -5.65 -19.15 12.68
C GLU A 63 -4.36 -19.34 13.50
N LEU A 64 -3.19 -19.28 12.87
CA LEU A 64 -1.92 -19.39 13.60
C LEU A 64 -1.72 -18.22 14.57
N ALA A 65 -2.13 -17.00 14.21
CA ALA A 65 -1.99 -15.85 15.09
C ALA A 65 -2.79 -16.07 16.39
N HIS A 66 -4.01 -16.60 16.28
CA HIS A 66 -4.83 -16.98 17.43
C HIS A 66 -4.19 -18.08 18.27
N GLN A 67 -3.62 -19.10 17.66
CA GLN A 67 -2.87 -20.16 18.38
C GLN A 67 -1.67 -19.60 19.16
N LYS A 68 -1.08 -18.48 18.71
CA LYS A 68 0.00 -17.76 19.39
C LYS A 68 -0.51 -16.70 20.37
N GLY A 69 -1.82 -16.58 20.57
CA GLY A 69 -2.43 -15.58 21.45
C GLY A 69 -2.40 -14.14 20.90
N ILE A 70 -2.26 -13.97 19.59
CA ILE A 70 -2.16 -12.67 18.92
C ILE A 70 -3.49 -12.35 18.24
N ARG A 71 -4.09 -11.20 18.57
CA ARG A 71 -5.31 -10.73 17.91
C ARG A 71 -5.02 -10.26 16.49
N VAL A 72 -6.01 -10.35 15.60
CA VAL A 72 -5.88 -9.90 14.21
C VAL A 72 -7.03 -8.98 13.82
N LEU A 73 -6.69 -7.77 13.40
CA LEU A 73 -7.58 -6.85 12.70
C LEU A 73 -7.20 -6.85 11.22
N VAL A 74 -8.13 -7.27 10.36
CA VAL A 74 -7.93 -7.23 8.91
C VAL A 74 -8.44 -5.90 8.36
N THR A 75 -7.59 -5.16 7.63
CA THR A 75 -8.03 -4.01 6.81
C THR A 75 -7.62 -4.22 5.37
N ASP A 76 -8.62 -4.31 4.50
CA ASP A 76 -8.43 -4.72 3.11
C ASP A 76 -9.51 -4.10 2.22
N HIS A 77 -9.32 -4.19 0.91
CA HIS A 77 -10.28 -3.77 -0.11
C HIS A 77 -10.46 -4.79 -1.23
N HIS A 78 -9.65 -5.85 -1.28
CA HIS A 78 -9.82 -6.93 -2.25
C HIS A 78 -11.19 -7.62 -2.10
N LEU A 79 -11.64 -8.28 -3.15
CA LEU A 79 -12.89 -9.04 -3.11
C LEU A 79 -12.77 -10.20 -2.10
N PRO A 80 -13.75 -10.36 -1.19
CA PRO A 80 -13.74 -11.48 -0.27
C PRO A 80 -13.98 -12.80 -1.02
N GLY A 81 -13.37 -13.88 -0.51
CA GLY A 81 -13.66 -15.24 -0.95
C GLY A 81 -15.02 -15.75 -0.46
N GLU A 82 -15.29 -17.04 -0.69
CA GLU A 82 -16.52 -17.70 -0.21
C GLU A 82 -16.64 -17.69 1.31
N THR A 83 -15.50 -17.86 1.99
CA THR A 83 -15.37 -17.79 3.44
C THR A 83 -14.46 -16.63 3.82
N LEU A 84 -14.62 -16.11 5.04
CA LEU A 84 -13.77 -15.07 5.60
C LEU A 84 -12.82 -15.67 6.67
N PRO A 85 -11.61 -15.13 6.84
CA PRO A 85 -10.74 -15.53 7.93
C PRO A 85 -11.40 -15.20 9.27
N ASN A 86 -11.14 -16.02 10.28
CA ASN A 86 -11.70 -15.83 11.61
C ASN A 86 -10.96 -14.72 12.39
N ALA A 87 -10.87 -13.51 11.84
CA ALA A 87 -10.18 -12.39 12.47
C ALA A 87 -11.07 -11.74 13.56
N ASP A 88 -10.45 -11.11 14.56
CA ASP A 88 -11.17 -10.37 15.62
C ASP A 88 -12.06 -9.26 15.04
N ALA A 89 -11.63 -8.66 13.92
CA ALA A 89 -12.44 -7.76 13.12
C ALA A 89 -11.94 -7.71 11.67
N ILE A 90 -12.85 -7.45 10.74
CA ILE A 90 -12.55 -7.26 9.32
C ILE A 90 -13.18 -5.94 8.85
N ILE A 91 -12.35 -5.07 8.27
CA ILE A 91 -12.78 -3.82 7.66
C ILE A 91 -12.48 -3.92 6.17
N ASN A 92 -13.52 -4.13 5.37
CA ASN A 92 -13.43 -4.15 3.93
C ASN A 92 -14.73 -3.64 3.30
N PRO A 93 -14.67 -2.64 2.38
CA PRO A 93 -15.86 -2.07 1.75
C PRO A 93 -16.64 -3.10 0.91
N ASN A 94 -15.98 -4.15 0.44
CA ASN A 94 -16.54 -5.20 -0.42
C ASN A 94 -17.15 -6.40 0.34
N LEU A 95 -17.25 -6.33 1.68
CA LEU A 95 -18.03 -7.31 2.43
C LEU A 95 -19.51 -7.28 2.02
N LYS A 96 -20.14 -8.46 1.90
CA LYS A 96 -21.51 -8.66 1.40
C LYS A 96 -22.56 -7.76 2.06
N HIS A 97 -22.42 -7.47 3.35
CA HIS A 97 -23.37 -6.68 4.15
C HIS A 97 -22.84 -5.29 4.53
N CYS A 98 -21.73 -4.86 3.94
CA CYS A 98 -21.18 -3.54 4.19
C CYS A 98 -22.03 -2.49 3.47
N CYS A 99 -22.60 -1.54 4.21
CA CYS A 99 -23.38 -0.43 3.64
C CYS A 99 -22.53 0.78 3.24
N PHE A 100 -21.19 0.68 3.33
CA PHE A 100 -20.32 1.79 2.94
C PHE A 100 -20.47 2.09 1.43
N PRO A 101 -20.74 3.35 1.04
CA PRO A 101 -21.16 3.68 -0.32
C PRO A 101 -20.03 3.61 -1.35
N SER A 102 -18.78 3.84 -0.97
CA SER A 102 -17.63 3.78 -1.87
C SER A 102 -17.00 2.39 -1.83
N LYS A 103 -17.36 1.54 -2.79
CA LYS A 103 -16.83 0.18 -2.95
C LYS A 103 -15.43 0.14 -3.58
N SER A 104 -15.03 1.25 -4.20
CA SER A 104 -13.76 1.39 -4.93
C SER A 104 -12.60 1.86 -4.05
N LEU A 105 -12.77 1.94 -2.73
CA LEU A 105 -11.75 2.47 -1.85
C LEU A 105 -10.47 1.60 -1.93
N ALA A 106 -9.30 2.22 -2.14
CA ALA A 106 -8.02 1.52 -2.04
C ALA A 106 -7.70 1.15 -0.58
N GLY A 107 -6.80 0.19 -0.32
CA GLY A 107 -6.44 -0.18 1.06
C GLY A 107 -5.90 0.98 1.91
N VAL A 108 -5.22 1.95 1.30
CA VAL A 108 -4.78 3.19 2.00
C VAL A 108 -5.98 4.03 2.45
N GLY A 109 -7.05 4.06 1.66
CA GLY A 109 -8.29 4.74 1.99
C GLY A 109 -9.01 4.03 3.14
N VAL A 110 -9.07 2.69 3.12
CA VAL A 110 -9.62 1.89 4.23
C VAL A 110 -8.88 2.19 5.53
N THR A 111 -7.55 2.19 5.47
CA THR A 111 -6.67 2.54 6.61
C THR A 111 -6.93 3.96 7.09
N PHE A 112 -7.07 4.92 6.17
CA PHE A 112 -7.37 6.31 6.51
C PHE A 112 -8.68 6.48 7.27
N TYR A 113 -9.76 5.84 6.83
CA TYR A 113 -11.05 5.88 7.54
C TYR A 113 -10.99 5.20 8.90
N LEU A 114 -10.28 4.07 9.02
CA LEU A 114 -10.05 3.44 10.33
C LEU A 114 -9.34 4.41 11.27
N MET A 115 -8.27 5.08 10.82
CA MET A 115 -7.54 6.03 11.66
C MET A 115 -8.38 7.26 12.02
N LEU A 116 -9.24 7.74 11.12
CA LEU A 116 -10.22 8.79 11.42
C LEU A 116 -11.21 8.37 12.52
N ALA A 117 -11.75 7.16 12.43
CA ALA A 117 -12.67 6.61 13.42
C ALA A 117 -11.99 6.43 14.78
N LEU A 118 -10.77 5.88 14.80
CA LEU A 118 -9.97 5.71 16.01
C LEU A 118 -9.67 7.07 16.67
N ARG A 119 -9.20 8.06 15.90
CA ARG A 119 -8.94 9.40 16.41
C ARG A 119 -10.19 10.04 17.02
N ALA A 120 -11.34 9.90 16.37
CA ALA A 120 -12.61 10.41 16.88
C ALA A 120 -13.01 9.74 18.21
N ARG A 121 -12.85 8.41 18.31
CA ARG A 121 -13.11 7.66 19.54
C ARG A 121 -12.20 8.12 20.68
N LEU A 122 -10.89 8.18 20.45
CA LEU A 122 -9.91 8.62 21.44
C LEU A 122 -10.17 10.06 21.91
N LYS A 123 -10.60 10.96 21.02
CA LYS A 123 -11.01 12.31 21.39
C LYS A 123 -12.19 12.29 22.36
N ASN A 124 -13.23 11.52 22.05
CA ASN A 124 -14.42 11.43 22.89
C ASN A 124 -14.15 10.78 24.25
N GLU A 125 -13.14 9.92 24.34
CA GLU A 125 -12.68 9.31 25.60
C GLU A 125 -11.70 10.20 26.38
N GLY A 126 -11.39 11.41 25.91
CA GLY A 126 -10.45 12.31 26.58
C GLY A 126 -8.98 11.86 26.53
N TRP A 127 -8.65 10.88 25.70
CA TRP A 127 -7.30 10.28 25.59
C TRP A 127 -6.19 11.32 25.41
N PHE A 128 -6.40 12.28 24.52
CA PHE A 128 -5.41 13.32 24.20
C PHE A 128 -5.13 14.24 25.39
N ALA A 129 -6.14 14.53 26.21
CA ALA A 129 -5.95 15.29 27.46
C ALA A 129 -5.16 14.46 28.49
N VAL A 130 -5.51 13.18 28.66
CA VAL A 130 -4.83 12.26 29.59
C VAL A 130 -3.37 12.03 29.22
N LYS A 131 -3.07 11.97 27.91
CA LYS A 131 -1.69 11.77 27.41
C LYS A 131 -0.93 13.08 27.21
N THR A 132 -1.55 14.24 27.41
CA THR A 132 -0.96 15.56 27.13
C THR A 132 -0.47 15.64 25.67
N LEU A 133 -1.31 15.21 24.73
CA LEU A 133 -1.02 15.21 23.29
C LEU A 133 -1.98 16.16 22.56
N PRO A 134 -1.53 16.86 21.51
CA PRO A 134 -2.46 17.55 20.61
C PRO A 134 -3.31 16.53 19.86
N ILE A 135 -4.54 16.90 19.51
CA ILE A 135 -5.38 16.08 18.64
C ILE A 135 -4.84 16.21 17.21
N PRO A 136 -4.36 15.14 16.56
CA PRO A 136 -3.74 15.24 15.25
C PRO A 136 -4.76 15.60 14.16
N ASN A 137 -4.29 16.35 13.16
CA ASN A 137 -5.05 16.62 11.94
C ASN A 137 -4.70 15.57 10.88
N LEU A 138 -5.46 14.47 10.83
CA LEU A 138 -5.19 13.39 9.88
C LEU A 138 -5.32 13.81 8.41
N ALA A 139 -5.90 14.97 8.12
CA ALA A 139 -5.89 15.52 6.77
C ALA A 139 -4.46 15.76 6.25
N GLU A 140 -3.44 15.85 7.11
CA GLU A 140 -2.03 15.93 6.73
C GLU A 140 -1.50 14.66 6.04
N LEU A 141 -2.19 13.51 6.18
CA LEU A 141 -1.82 12.24 5.57
C LEU A 141 -2.55 11.97 4.23
N LEU A 142 -3.30 12.94 3.71
CA LEU A 142 -4.07 12.78 2.47
C LEU A 142 -3.18 12.71 1.22
N ASP A 143 -1.93 13.13 1.31
CA ASP A 143 -0.92 12.92 0.27
C ASP A 143 -0.59 11.43 0.08
N LEU A 144 -0.44 10.67 1.17
CA LEU A 144 -0.28 9.21 1.15
C LEU A 144 -1.54 8.52 0.61
N VAL A 145 -2.73 9.00 0.99
CA VAL A 145 -4.00 8.50 0.48
C VAL A 145 -4.08 8.71 -1.04
N ALA A 146 -3.80 9.92 -1.52
CA ALA A 146 -3.84 10.21 -2.95
C ALA A 146 -2.84 9.35 -3.75
N LEU A 147 -1.60 9.22 -3.26
CA LEU A 147 -0.58 8.41 -3.92
C LEU A 147 -1.00 6.93 -3.96
N GLY A 148 -1.43 6.37 -2.83
CA GLY A 148 -1.84 4.97 -2.76
C GLY A 148 -3.08 4.68 -3.62
N THR A 149 -4.12 5.51 -3.52
CA THR A 149 -5.35 5.35 -4.33
C THR A 149 -5.05 5.37 -5.82
N VAL A 150 -4.19 6.28 -6.29
CA VAL A 150 -3.88 6.35 -7.72
C VAL A 150 -2.93 5.23 -8.16
N ALA A 151 -1.94 4.87 -7.33
CA ALA A 151 -1.00 3.79 -7.65
C ALA A 151 -1.69 2.42 -7.72
N ASP A 152 -2.81 2.25 -7.01
CA ASP A 152 -3.61 1.04 -6.97
C ASP A 152 -4.66 0.97 -8.09
N VAL A 153 -4.75 2.01 -8.93
CA VAL A 153 -5.59 2.06 -10.14
C VAL A 153 -7.08 1.76 -9.86
N VAL A 154 -7.53 1.98 -8.63
CA VAL A 154 -8.94 1.84 -8.29
C VAL A 154 -9.79 2.94 -8.95
N PRO A 155 -11.08 2.69 -9.25
CA PRO A 155 -11.93 3.71 -9.82
C PRO A 155 -11.98 4.97 -8.97
N LEU A 156 -11.81 6.14 -9.61
CA LEU A 156 -12.01 7.44 -8.97
C LEU A 156 -13.50 7.78 -8.88
N ASP A 157 -14.23 6.98 -8.09
CA ASP A 157 -15.59 7.28 -7.69
C ASP A 157 -15.67 8.61 -6.91
N SER A 158 -16.88 9.04 -6.55
CA SER A 158 -17.07 10.32 -5.86
C SER A 158 -16.16 10.49 -4.64
N ASN A 159 -15.98 9.42 -3.84
CA ASN A 159 -15.21 9.47 -2.61
C ASN A 159 -13.71 9.51 -2.87
N ASN A 160 -13.20 8.58 -3.69
CA ASN A 160 -11.80 8.55 -4.09
C ASN A 160 -11.38 9.84 -4.80
N ARG A 161 -12.26 10.41 -5.63
CA ARG A 161 -11.99 11.69 -6.31
C ARG A 161 -11.81 12.84 -5.31
N ILE A 162 -12.60 12.89 -4.24
CA ILE A 162 -12.45 13.90 -3.18
C ILE A 162 -11.11 13.71 -2.46
N LEU A 163 -10.79 12.48 -2.03
CA LEU A 163 -9.56 12.18 -1.31
C LEU A 163 -8.32 12.50 -2.16
N VAL A 164 -8.30 12.05 -3.42
CA VAL A 164 -7.21 12.29 -4.36
C VAL A 164 -7.07 13.79 -4.68
N HIS A 165 -8.17 14.50 -4.90
CA HIS A 165 -8.14 15.96 -5.12
C HIS A 165 -7.50 16.69 -3.93
N GLN A 166 -7.89 16.32 -2.71
CA GLN A 166 -7.37 16.91 -1.48
C GLN A 166 -5.90 16.59 -1.24
N GLY A 167 -5.45 15.37 -1.54
CA GLY A 167 -4.03 15.00 -1.47
C GLY A 167 -3.19 15.72 -2.51
N LEU A 168 -3.64 15.80 -3.77
CA LEU A 168 -2.97 16.58 -4.82
C LEU A 168 -2.84 18.06 -4.45
N SER A 169 -3.89 18.68 -3.91
CA SER A 169 -3.85 20.07 -3.46
C SER A 169 -2.78 20.30 -2.38
N ARG A 170 -2.58 19.34 -1.47
CA ARG A 170 -1.54 19.40 -0.44
C ARG A 170 -0.15 19.27 -1.02
N ILE A 171 0.05 18.29 -1.90
CA ILE A 171 1.34 18.08 -2.58
C ILE A 171 1.72 19.34 -3.39
N ARG A 172 0.78 19.91 -4.16
CA ARG A 172 0.99 21.17 -4.90
C ARG A 172 1.36 22.35 -4.00
N ALA A 173 0.82 22.36 -2.78
CA ALA A 173 1.14 23.36 -1.76
C ALA A 173 2.43 23.04 -0.97
N LYS A 174 3.20 22.02 -1.36
CA LYS A 174 4.39 21.51 -0.65
C LYS A 174 4.11 21.12 0.80
N ARG A 175 2.88 20.68 1.08
CA ARG A 175 2.44 20.16 2.38
C ARG A 175 2.29 18.64 2.31
N CYS A 176 3.37 17.96 1.98
CA CYS A 176 3.41 16.51 1.86
C CYS A 176 4.66 15.93 2.53
N ARG A 177 4.69 14.61 2.69
CA ARG A 177 5.84 13.88 3.23
C ARG A 177 7.12 14.18 2.42
N PRO A 178 8.29 14.30 3.09
CA PRO A 178 9.57 14.47 2.42
C PRO A 178 9.82 13.42 1.34
N GLY A 179 9.44 12.16 1.59
CA GLY A 179 9.54 11.08 0.62
C GLY A 179 8.76 11.30 -0.68
N ILE A 180 7.56 11.87 -0.61
CA ILE A 180 6.77 12.19 -1.83
C ILE A 180 7.45 13.32 -2.61
N GLN A 181 7.96 14.34 -1.92
CA GLN A 181 8.69 15.42 -2.57
C GLN A 181 9.97 14.90 -3.24
N ALA A 182 10.73 14.04 -2.57
CA ALA A 182 11.93 13.41 -3.14
C ALA A 182 11.60 12.58 -4.39
N LEU A 183 10.49 11.82 -4.39
CA LEU A 183 10.04 11.10 -5.58
C LEU A 183 9.68 12.02 -6.75
N LEU A 184 9.06 13.17 -6.49
CA LEU A 184 8.79 14.18 -7.52
C LEU A 184 10.08 14.71 -8.13
N ASP A 185 11.07 15.00 -7.29
CA ASP A 185 12.36 15.55 -7.70
C ASP A 185 13.12 14.56 -8.61
N VAL A 186 13.25 13.28 -8.20
CA VAL A 186 13.91 12.25 -9.03
C VAL A 186 13.10 11.92 -10.29
N ALA A 187 11.77 12.06 -10.23
CA ALA A 187 10.91 11.91 -11.41
C ALA A 187 10.90 13.15 -12.32
N LYS A 188 11.59 14.24 -11.94
CA LYS A 188 11.63 15.53 -12.64
C LYS A 188 10.22 16.11 -12.87
N ARG A 189 9.36 16.03 -11.84
CA ARG A 189 7.97 16.53 -11.88
C ARG A 189 7.82 17.76 -10.99
N ASP A 190 7.28 18.84 -11.54
CA ASP A 190 6.94 20.02 -10.75
C ASP A 190 5.66 19.77 -9.95
N ALA A 191 5.79 19.80 -8.62
CA ALA A 191 4.68 19.65 -7.69
C ALA A 191 3.50 20.59 -7.99
N LYS A 192 3.76 21.82 -8.48
CA LYS A 192 2.71 22.82 -8.73
C LYS A 192 1.72 22.39 -9.83
N ASN A 193 2.21 21.67 -10.83
CA ASN A 193 1.42 21.24 -12.00
C ASN A 193 0.96 19.78 -11.89
N LEU A 194 1.24 19.12 -10.76
CA LEU A 194 1.03 17.70 -10.56
C LEU A 194 -0.44 17.31 -10.75
N VAL A 195 -0.74 16.37 -11.63
CA VAL A 195 -2.08 15.78 -11.79
C VAL A 195 -2.12 14.34 -11.31
N ALA A 196 -3.32 13.74 -11.22
CA ALA A 196 -3.47 12.37 -10.73
C ALA A 196 -2.64 11.38 -11.57
N SER A 197 -2.66 11.48 -12.90
CA SER A 197 -1.86 10.61 -13.77
C SER A 197 -0.37 10.67 -13.48
N ASP A 198 0.17 11.81 -13.01
CA ASP A 198 1.57 11.88 -12.63
C ASP A 198 1.90 10.95 -11.45
N LEU A 199 0.99 10.86 -10.46
CA LEU A 199 1.14 9.92 -9.34
C LEU A 199 1.17 8.48 -9.86
N GLY A 200 0.28 8.13 -10.79
CA GLY A 200 0.15 6.77 -11.32
C GLY A 200 1.27 6.35 -12.27
N PHE A 201 1.83 7.27 -13.06
CA PHE A 201 2.85 6.94 -14.08
C PHE A 201 4.29 7.22 -13.64
N PHE A 202 4.50 8.13 -12.69
CA PHE A 202 5.85 8.51 -12.26
C PHE A 202 6.15 8.08 -10.83
N LEU A 203 5.23 8.25 -9.88
CA LEU A 203 5.53 7.95 -8.47
C LEU A 203 5.22 6.49 -8.11
N GLY A 204 4.02 6.02 -8.45
CA GLY A 204 3.56 4.66 -8.19
C GLY A 204 4.55 3.59 -8.66
N PRO A 205 5.05 3.63 -9.92
CA PRO A 205 6.00 2.65 -10.43
C PRO A 205 7.33 2.64 -9.66
N ARG A 206 7.79 3.79 -9.15
CA ARG A 206 9.03 3.87 -8.33
C ARG A 206 8.83 3.21 -6.98
N LEU A 207 7.73 3.50 -6.30
CA LEU A 207 7.39 2.84 -5.04
C LEU A 207 7.20 1.32 -5.20
N ASN A 208 6.62 0.89 -6.33
CA ASN A 208 6.35 -0.53 -6.59
C ASN A 208 7.58 -1.29 -7.11
N ALA A 209 8.65 -0.60 -7.54
CA ALA A 209 9.85 -1.24 -8.07
C ALA A 209 10.59 -2.05 -6.99
N ALA A 210 10.70 -1.51 -5.77
CA ALA A 210 11.32 -2.22 -4.65
C ALA A 210 10.67 -3.58 -4.43
N GLY A 211 9.34 -3.66 -4.43
CA GLY A 211 8.63 -4.92 -4.23
C GLY A 211 8.79 -6.01 -5.29
N ARG A 212 9.42 -5.70 -6.42
CA ARG A 212 9.61 -6.63 -7.54
C ARG A 212 11.04 -7.11 -7.69
N LEU A 213 12.01 -6.33 -7.20
CA LEU A 213 13.43 -6.60 -7.39
C LEU A 213 14.20 -6.75 -6.08
N ASP A 214 13.72 -6.19 -4.97
CA ASP A 214 14.48 -6.08 -3.73
C ASP A 214 13.56 -5.96 -2.48
N ASP A 215 14.05 -5.35 -1.40
CA ASP A 215 13.32 -5.12 -0.16
C ASP A 215 12.26 -4.00 -0.30
N MET A 216 10.99 -4.39 -0.24
CA MET A 216 9.85 -3.47 -0.24
C MET A 216 9.83 -2.49 0.96
N SER A 217 10.64 -2.74 2.00
CA SER A 217 10.79 -1.84 3.16
C SER A 217 11.26 -0.44 2.75
N ILE A 218 12.09 -0.31 1.69
CA ILE A 218 12.63 0.98 1.20
C ILE A 218 11.49 1.98 0.91
N GLY A 219 10.42 1.51 0.25
CA GLY A 219 9.26 2.33 -0.07
C GLY A 219 8.46 2.78 1.16
N VAL A 220 8.45 1.98 2.24
CA VAL A 220 7.83 2.36 3.51
C VAL A 220 8.71 3.37 4.24
N GLU A 221 10.01 3.08 4.38
CA GLU A 221 10.97 3.97 5.04
C GLU A 221 11.03 5.35 4.37
N LEU A 222 11.01 5.41 3.04
CA LEU A 222 10.93 6.67 2.30
C LEU A 222 9.72 7.51 2.75
N LEU A 223 8.54 6.90 2.85
CA LEU A 223 7.30 7.61 3.21
C LEU A 223 7.22 7.93 4.71
N LEU A 224 7.90 7.15 5.54
CA LEU A 224 8.04 7.39 6.98
C LEU A 224 9.11 8.45 7.32
N SER A 225 10.10 8.67 6.45
CA SER A 225 11.19 9.62 6.71
C SER A 225 10.69 11.05 6.93
N ASP A 226 11.17 11.67 8.02
CA ASP A 226 11.02 13.09 8.32
C ASP A 226 12.24 13.92 7.85
N ASP A 227 13.33 13.27 7.43
CA ASP A 227 14.55 13.92 6.95
C ASP A 227 14.55 14.00 5.41
N PRO A 228 14.54 15.20 4.81
CA PRO A 228 14.64 15.37 3.36
C PRO A 228 15.90 14.75 2.73
N LEU A 229 17.04 14.72 3.43
CA LEU A 229 18.27 14.14 2.89
C LEU A 229 18.17 12.61 2.83
N ALA A 230 17.79 11.96 3.94
CA ALA A 230 17.52 10.52 3.94
C ALA A 230 16.44 10.14 2.92
N ALA A 231 15.35 10.92 2.81
CA ALA A 231 14.30 10.69 1.83
C ALA A 231 14.83 10.78 0.39
N ARG A 232 15.75 11.70 0.10
CA ARG A 232 16.37 11.81 -1.22
C ARG A 232 17.18 10.57 -1.59
N ILE A 233 17.98 10.05 -0.67
CA ILE A 233 18.79 8.84 -0.89
C ILE A 233 17.88 7.66 -1.24
N LEU A 234 16.84 7.42 -0.44
CA LEU A 234 15.87 6.34 -0.67
C LEU A 234 15.09 6.52 -1.99
N ALA A 235 14.78 7.76 -2.37
CA ALA A 235 14.10 8.04 -3.64
C ALA A 235 15.00 7.80 -4.86
N GLU A 236 16.31 8.09 -4.76
CA GLU A 236 17.29 7.79 -5.82
C GLU A 236 17.44 6.27 -5.99
N GLU A 237 17.51 5.51 -4.88
CA GLU A 237 17.52 4.05 -4.89
C GLU A 237 16.28 3.45 -5.56
N LEU A 238 15.08 3.87 -5.18
CA LEU A 238 13.83 3.45 -5.84
C LEU A 238 13.79 3.83 -7.32
N ASN A 239 14.43 4.93 -7.69
CA ASN A 239 14.51 5.36 -9.08
C ASN A 239 15.47 4.48 -9.90
N THR A 240 16.56 3.98 -9.30
CA THR A 240 17.45 2.97 -9.90
C THR A 240 16.72 1.64 -10.08
N LEU A 241 16.09 1.11 -9.02
CA LEU A 241 15.30 -0.12 -9.08
C LEU A 241 14.19 -0.03 -10.14
N ASN A 242 13.53 1.13 -10.28
CA ASN A 242 12.52 1.30 -11.32
C ASN A 242 13.10 1.35 -12.75
N GLN A 243 14.35 1.79 -12.93
CA GLN A 243 15.03 1.73 -14.23
C GLN A 243 15.38 0.28 -14.58
N GLU A 244 16.02 -0.43 -13.65
CA GLU A 244 16.34 -1.86 -13.80
C GLU A 244 15.09 -2.69 -14.10
N ARG A 245 13.99 -2.44 -13.38
CA ARG A 245 12.71 -3.12 -13.65
C ARG A 245 12.25 -2.89 -15.08
N ARG A 246 12.33 -1.66 -15.58
CA ARG A 246 11.89 -1.32 -16.95
C ARG A 246 12.76 -1.99 -18.01
N GLU A 247 14.07 -2.10 -17.76
CA GLU A 247 15.00 -2.80 -18.66
C GLU A 247 14.68 -4.29 -18.73
N ILE A 248 14.43 -4.92 -17.58
CA ILE A 248 14.00 -6.33 -17.50
C ILE A 248 12.64 -6.53 -18.21
N GLU A 249 11.64 -5.70 -17.89
CA GLU A 249 10.31 -5.74 -18.51
C GLU A 249 10.39 -5.58 -20.04
N GLN A 250 11.26 -4.68 -20.54
CA GLN A 250 11.47 -4.47 -21.96
C GLN A 250 12.11 -5.69 -22.65
N GLY A 251 13.11 -6.31 -22.01
CA GLY A 251 13.73 -7.54 -22.52
C GLY A 251 12.71 -8.67 -22.63
N MET A 252 11.93 -8.90 -21.57
CA MET A 252 10.85 -9.89 -21.55
C MET A 252 9.81 -9.64 -22.64
N GLN A 253 9.42 -8.37 -22.85
CA GLN A 253 8.45 -8.02 -23.88
C GLN A 253 8.96 -8.33 -25.30
N LEU A 254 10.24 -8.06 -25.58
CA LEU A 254 10.84 -8.36 -26.89
C LEU A 254 10.90 -9.87 -27.15
N GLU A 255 11.29 -10.67 -26.15
CA GLU A 255 11.30 -12.13 -26.25
C GLU A 255 9.89 -12.70 -26.45
N ALA A 256 8.92 -12.20 -25.68
CA ALA A 256 7.51 -12.56 -25.79
C ALA A 256 6.94 -12.25 -27.20
N LEU A 257 7.22 -11.06 -27.74
CA LEU A 257 6.79 -10.69 -29.09
C LEU A 257 7.42 -11.58 -30.17
N ALA A 258 8.70 -11.93 -30.03
CA ALA A 258 9.36 -12.85 -30.96
C ALA A 258 8.71 -14.24 -30.95
N LEU A 259 8.34 -14.74 -29.77
CA LEU A 259 7.61 -16.01 -29.63
C LEU A 259 6.20 -15.93 -30.23
N CYS A 260 5.45 -14.84 -29.99
CA CYS A 260 4.15 -14.62 -30.60
C CYS A 260 4.21 -14.64 -32.13
N ASN A 261 5.18 -13.93 -32.72
CA ASN A 261 5.33 -13.89 -34.18
C ASN A 261 5.67 -15.28 -34.76
N ALA A 262 6.37 -16.12 -34.01
CA ALA A 262 6.65 -17.50 -34.42
C ALA A 262 5.44 -18.44 -34.31
N LEU A 263 4.39 -18.04 -33.57
CA LEU A 263 3.13 -18.80 -33.43
C LEU A 263 2.10 -18.41 -34.50
N GLU A 264 2.32 -17.34 -35.27
CA GLU A 264 1.44 -16.96 -36.38
C GLU A 264 1.60 -17.94 -37.55
N ASP A 265 0.74 -18.96 -37.57
CA ASP A 265 0.55 -19.90 -38.69
C ASP A 265 -0.70 -19.48 -39.48
N PRO A 266 -0.62 -19.23 -40.81
CA PRO A 266 -1.77 -18.88 -41.64
C PRO A 266 -2.93 -19.88 -41.56
N ASP A 267 -2.64 -21.14 -41.24
CA ASP A 267 -3.64 -22.21 -41.18
C ASP A 267 -4.18 -22.46 -39.75
N HIS A 268 -3.71 -21.71 -38.75
CA HIS A 268 -4.09 -21.90 -37.35
C HIS A 268 -4.65 -20.61 -36.70
N ILE A 269 -5.91 -20.66 -36.29
CA ILE A 269 -6.55 -19.56 -35.57
C ILE A 269 -6.04 -19.55 -34.13
N LEU A 270 -5.29 -18.51 -33.76
CA LEU A 270 -4.84 -18.29 -32.38
C LEU A 270 -6.02 -17.97 -31.45
N PRO A 271 -5.94 -18.35 -30.16
CA PRO A 271 -6.96 -17.98 -29.18
C PRO A 271 -6.99 -16.47 -28.93
N TYR A 272 -8.10 -15.95 -28.39
CA TYR A 272 -8.27 -14.52 -28.07
C TYR A 272 -7.27 -13.94 -27.06
N GLY A 273 -6.52 -14.79 -26.36
CA GLY A 273 -5.45 -14.38 -25.46
C GLY A 273 -4.44 -15.51 -25.26
N ILE A 274 -3.16 -15.15 -25.20
CA ILE A 274 -2.05 -16.08 -24.97
C ILE A 274 -1.32 -15.58 -23.72
N ALA A 275 -1.15 -16.46 -22.73
CA ALA A 275 -0.31 -16.22 -21.57
C ALA A 275 1.00 -16.99 -21.76
N MET A 276 2.10 -16.26 -21.91
CA MET A 276 3.42 -16.85 -22.06
C MET A 276 4.17 -16.83 -20.73
N TYR A 277 4.87 -17.92 -20.44
CA TYR A 277 5.71 -18.08 -19.27
C TYR A 277 7.06 -18.63 -19.68
N HIS A 278 8.13 -18.07 -19.13
CA HIS A 278 9.46 -18.61 -19.21
C HIS A 278 10.08 -18.58 -17.82
N LYS A 279 10.82 -19.63 -17.43
CA LYS A 279 11.37 -19.76 -16.07
C LYS A 279 12.36 -18.65 -15.67
N LYS A 280 12.91 -17.93 -16.65
CA LYS A 280 13.85 -16.81 -16.44
C LYS A 280 13.18 -15.43 -16.55
N TRP A 281 11.87 -15.38 -16.78
CA TRP A 281 11.06 -14.16 -16.73
C TRP A 281 10.51 -13.92 -15.33
#